data_AF-A0A925RTC0-F1
#
_entry.id   AF-A0A925RTC0-F1
#
_cell.length_a   1.000
_cell.length_b   1.000
_cell.length_c   1.000
_cell.angle_alpha   90.00
_cell.angle_beta   90.00
_cell.angle_gamma   90.00
#
_symmetry.space_group_name_H-M   'P 1'
#
loop_
_entity.id
_entity.type
_entity.pdbx_description
1 polymer ?
#
loop_
_entity_poly.entity_id
_entity_poly.type
_entity_poly.pdbx_seq_one_letter_code
_entity_poly.pdbx_strand_id
1 'polypeptide(L)'
;MHPINSPTQIGKILVSRRKALGISQATLAAKLAMSQQRLSELETQSGSLTVERLTAWLTLLNLDLGIGERSSKAKAYSKVEW
;
A
#
# COMPACT_ATOMS: atom_id res chain seq x y z
N MET A 1 9.57 3.66 -9.33
CA MET A 1 8.70 2.70 -8.61
C MET A 1 9.40 2.28 -7.33
N HIS A 2 8.74 2.38 -6.17
CA HIS A 2 9.32 1.93 -4.90
C HIS A 2 8.87 0.49 -4.61
N PRO A 3 9.81 -0.45 -4.33
CA PRO A 3 9.44 -1.81 -4.03
C PRO A 3 8.68 -1.89 -2.69
N ILE A 4 7.58 -2.62 -2.71
CA ILE A 4 6.78 -2.90 -1.51
C ILE A 4 7.30 -4.20 -0.89
N ASN A 5 7.78 -4.11 0.35
CA ASN A 5 8.39 -5.21 1.08
C ASN A 5 7.67 -5.52 2.40
N SER A 6 6.70 -4.70 2.80
CA SER A 6 5.90 -4.94 4.01
C SER A 6 4.44 -4.47 3.86
N PRO A 7 3.49 -5.07 4.60
CA PRO A 7 2.10 -4.61 4.65
C PRO A 7 1.96 -3.16 5.14
N THR A 8 2.86 -2.72 6.04
CA THR A 8 2.85 -1.35 6.58
C THR A 8 3.19 -0.31 5.51
N GLN A 9 3.99 -0.64 4.49
CA GLN A 9 4.25 0.26 3.37
C GLN A 9 3.01 0.47 2.51
N ILE A 10 2.25 -0.60 2.26
CA ILE A 10 0.96 -0.51 1.53
C ILE A 10 0.02 0.45 2.25
N GLY A 11 -0.17 0.26 3.57
CA GLY A 11 -1.01 1.14 4.38
C GLY A 11 -0.63 2.61 4.25
N LYS A 12 0.66 2.93 4.40
CA LYS A 12 1.16 4.30 4.26
C LYS A 12 0.90 4.90 2.87
N ILE A 13 1.07 4.13 1.81
CA ILE A 13 0.81 4.61 0.44
C ILE A 13 -0.67 4.94 0.25
N LEU A 14 -1.55 4.04 0.70
CA LEU A 14 -3.00 4.23 0.60
C LEU A 14 -3.46 5.46 1.39
N VAL A 15 -2.98 5.63 2.63
CA VAL A 15 -3.30 6.79 3.48
C VAL A 15 -2.80 8.09 2.85
N SER A 16 -1.54 8.12 2.40
CA SER A 16 -0.96 9.30 1.77
C SER A 16 -1.70 9.69 0.50
N ARG A 17 -2.09 8.70 -0.33
CA ARG A 17 -2.87 8.97 -1.54
C ARG A 17 -4.27 9.50 -1.20
N ARG A 18 -4.98 8.90 -0.24
CA ARG A 18 -6.28 9.40 0.22
C ARG A 18 -6.19 10.86 0.67
N LYS A 19 -5.19 11.19 1.49
CA LYS A 19 -4.96 12.55 1.96
C LYS A 19 -4.64 13.51 0.81
N ALA A 20 -3.83 13.10 -0.17
CA ALA A 20 -3.51 13.91 -1.35
C ALA A 20 -4.75 14.18 -2.23
N LEU A 21 -5.74 13.28 -2.23
CA LEU A 21 -7.02 13.47 -2.92
C LEU A 21 -8.05 14.27 -2.09
N GLY A 22 -7.71 14.68 -0.85
CA GLY A 22 -8.63 15.41 0.02
C GLY A 22 -9.82 14.59 0.52
N ILE A 23 -9.78 13.26 0.40
CA ILE A 23 -10.90 12.39 0.75
C ILE A 23 -10.87 12.08 2.26
N SER A 24 -12.00 12.28 2.94
CA SER A 24 -12.12 11.94 4.36
C SER A 24 -12.12 10.41 4.57
N GLN A 25 -11.78 9.96 5.77
CA GLN A 25 -11.90 8.54 6.13
C GLN A 25 -13.36 8.07 6.01
N ALA A 26 -14.33 8.87 6.44
CA ALA A 26 -15.74 8.51 6.35
C ALA A 26 -16.21 8.34 4.89
N THR A 27 -15.78 9.23 3.99
CA THR A 27 -16.11 9.15 2.57
C THR A 27 -15.52 7.90 1.91
N LEU A 28 -14.26 7.58 2.22
CA LEU A 28 -13.63 6.37 1.68
C LEU A 28 -14.28 5.10 2.25
N ALA A 29 -14.56 5.07 3.55
CA ALA A 29 -15.21 3.94 4.21
C ALA A 29 -16.61 3.68 3.62
N ALA A 30 -17.39 4.73 3.38
CA ALA A 30 -18.70 4.63 2.74
C ALA A 30 -18.62 4.03 1.32
N LYS A 31 -17.64 4.47 0.51
CA LYS A 31 -17.40 3.90 -0.83
C LYS A 31 -16.99 2.42 -0.80
N LEU A 32 -16.40 1.97 0.31
CA LEU A 32 -15.96 0.60 0.54
C LEU A 32 -16.96 -0.25 1.33
N ALA A 33 -18.19 0.26 1.55
CA ALA A 33 -19.21 -0.41 2.34
C ALA A 33 -18.73 -0.85 3.73
N MET A 34 -17.94 -0.01 4.41
CA MET A 34 -17.45 -0.27 5.78
C MET A 34 -17.58 0.96 6.68
N SER A 35 -17.45 0.74 7.99
CA SER A 35 -17.47 1.85 8.96
C SER A 35 -16.16 2.65 8.92
N GLN A 36 -16.24 3.94 9.26
CA GLN A 36 -15.06 4.81 9.38
C GLN A 36 -14.07 4.28 10.43
N GLN A 37 -14.56 3.71 11.54
CA GLN A 37 -13.71 3.08 12.55
C GLN A 37 -12.92 1.91 11.97
N ARG A 38 -13.57 1.02 11.20
CA ARG A 38 -12.89 -0.11 10.56
C ARG A 38 -11.83 0.37 9.57
N LEU A 39 -12.10 1.45 8.84
CA LEU A 39 -11.11 2.08 7.97
C LEU A 39 -9.91 2.61 8.77
N SER A 40 -10.15 3.30 9.88
CA SER A 40 -9.10 3.84 10.75
C SER A 40 -8.19 2.73 11.32
N GLU A 41 -8.78 1.60 11.73
CA GLU A 41 -8.04 0.41 12.15
C GLU A 41 -7.18 -0.15 11.01
N LEU A 42 -7.69 -0.19 9.78
CA LEU A 42 -6.94 -0.65 8.60
C LEU A 42 -5.80 0.30 8.21
N GLU A 43 -6.00 1.62 8.38
CA GLU A 43 -4.96 2.63 8.16
C GLU A 43 -3.83 2.53 9.20
N THR A 44 -4.16 2.10 10.42
CA THR A 44 -3.18 1.92 11.52
C THR A 44 -2.50 0.55 11.46
N GLN A 45 -3.27 -0.50 11.15
CA GLN A 45 -2.85 -1.90 11.16
C GLN A 45 -3.29 -2.61 9.89
N SER A 46 -2.56 -2.35 8.81
CA SER A 46 -2.88 -2.86 7.46
C SER A 46 -2.67 -4.37 7.27
N GLY A 47 -2.19 -5.10 8.29
CA GLY A 47 -1.94 -6.54 8.21
C GLY A 47 -3.19 -7.40 8.06
N SER A 48 -4.39 -6.84 8.27
CA SER A 48 -5.68 -7.55 8.08
C SER A 48 -6.38 -7.22 6.76
N LEU A 49 -5.72 -6.50 5.85
CA LEU A 49 -6.29 -6.11 4.56
C LEU A 49 -6.30 -7.31 3.60
N THR A 50 -7.49 -7.74 3.17
CA THR A 50 -7.63 -8.78 2.14
C THR A 50 -7.23 -8.23 0.77
N VAL A 51 -6.80 -9.11 -0.15
CA VAL A 51 -6.44 -8.71 -1.52
C VAL A 51 -7.62 -8.05 -2.23
N GLU A 52 -8.83 -8.57 -2.05
CA GLU A 52 -10.07 -7.99 -2.60
C GLU A 52 -10.30 -6.55 -2.13
N ARG A 53 -10.07 -6.27 -0.84
CA ARG A 53 -10.19 -4.91 -0.31
C ARG A 53 -9.05 -4.03 -0.81
N LEU A 54 -7.84 -4.55 -0.89
CA LEU A 54 -6.70 -3.81 -1.43
C LEU A 54 -6.98 -3.34 -2.87
N THR A 55 -7.44 -4.23 -3.76
CA THR A 55 -7.73 -3.87 -5.15
C THR A 55 -8.87 -2.86 -5.24
N ALA A 56 -9.92 -2.98 -4.43
CA ALA A 56 -10.98 -1.98 -4.36
C ALA A 56 -10.46 -0.59 -3.95
N TRP A 57 -9.55 -0.52 -2.97
CA TRP A 57 -8.94 0.74 -2.54
C TRP A 57 -8.08 1.36 -3.64
N LEU A 58 -7.26 0.54 -4.32
CA LEU A 58 -6.40 0.99 -5.41
C LEU A 58 -7.22 1.65 -6.52
N THR A 59 -8.32 1.02 -6.95
CA THR A 59 -9.25 1.57 -7.93
C THR A 59 -9.84 2.91 -7.46
N LEU A 60 -10.34 2.99 -6.22
CA LEU A 60 -10.94 4.22 -5.70
C LEU A 60 -9.94 5.37 -5.53
N LEU A 61 -8.67 5.05 -5.27
CA LEU A 61 -7.59 6.01 -5.08
C LEU A 61 -6.82 6.31 -6.38
N ASN A 62 -7.27 5.76 -7.50
CA ASN A 62 -6.65 5.88 -8.82
C ASN A 62 -5.16 5.52 -8.76
N LEU A 63 -4.88 4.29 -8.30
CA LEU A 63 -3.56 3.68 -8.17
C LEU A 63 -3.54 2.33 -8.90
N ASP A 64 -2.40 2.02 -9.52
CA ASP A 64 -2.12 0.70 -10.11
C ASP A 64 -1.13 -0.10 -9.25
N LEU A 65 -1.30 -1.42 -9.22
CA LEU A 65 -0.38 -2.36 -8.59
C LEU A 65 0.28 -3.24 -9.66
N GLY A 66 1.61 -3.17 -9.74
CA GLY A 66 2.43 -4.00 -10.62
C GLY A 66 3.19 -5.08 -9.83
N ILE A 67 3.27 -6.29 -10.41
CA ILE A 67 4.11 -7.38 -9.91
C ILE A 67 5.33 -7.44 -10.83
N GLY A 68 6.52 -7.45 -10.24
CA GLY A 68 7.77 -7.52 -10.98
C GLY A 68 8.81 -8.33 -10.22
N GLU A 69 9.86 -8.73 -10.93
CA GLU A 69 10.98 -9.41 -10.32
C GLU A 69 11.66 -8.51 -9.29
N ARG A 70 12.04 -9.09 -8.15
CA ARG A 70 12.87 -8.37 -7.20
C ARG A 70 14.20 -8.11 -7.88
N SER A 71 14.59 -6.84 -8.01
CA SER A 71 15.92 -6.48 -8.50
C SER A 71 16.94 -7.29 -7.70
N SER A 72 17.58 -8.26 -8.33
CA SER A 72 18.74 -8.91 -7.75
C SER A 72 19.76 -7.80 -7.60
N LYS A 73 19.93 -7.29 -6.38
CA LYS A 73 21.23 -6.74 -6.04
C LYS A 73 22.14 -7.94 -6.13
N ALA A 74 22.68 -8.18 -7.33
CA ALA A 74 23.94 -8.87 -7.46
C ALA A 74 24.81 -8.19 -6.40
N LYS A 75 25.12 -8.93 -5.33
CA LYS A 75 26.29 -8.63 -4.53
C LYS A 75 27.38 -8.53 -5.59
N ALA A 76 27.75 -7.31 -5.95
CA ALA A 76 29.05 -7.05 -6.52
C ALA A 76 29.97 -7.61 -5.44
N TYR A 77 30.40 -8.85 -5.63
CA TYR A 77 31.61 -9.34 -5.00
C TYR A 77 32.65 -8.32 -5.44
N SER A 78 32.89 -7.32 -4.59
CA SER A 78 34.10 -6.54 -4.67
C SER A 78 35.18 -7.59 -4.53
N LYS A 79 35.77 -7.95 -5.67
CA LYS A 79 36.99 -8.72 -5.74
C LYS A 79 38.01 -7.89 -4.99
N VAL A 80 38.13 -8.16 -3.69
CA VAL A 80 39.27 -7.73 -2.89
C VAL A 80 40.40 -8.63 -3.37
N GLU A 81 41.17 -8.12 -4.32
CA GLU A 81 42.49 -8.66 -4.61
C GLU A 81 43.42 -8.13 -3.51
N TRP A 82 43.95 -9.05 -2.70
CA TRP A 82 45.12 -8.86 -1.87
C TRP A 82 46.26 -9.64 -2.51
#